data_AF-A0AAV0KDX5-F1
#
_entry.id   AF-A0AAV0KDX5-F1
#
_cell.length_a   1.000
_cell.length_b   1.000
_cell.length_c   1.000
_cell.angle_alpha   90.00
_cell.angle_beta   90.00
_cell.angle_gamma   90.00
#
_symmetry.space_group_name_H-M   'P 1'
#
loop_
_entity.id
_entity.type
_entity.pdbx_description
1 polymer ?
#
loop_
_entity_poly.entity_id
_entity_poly.type
_entity_poly.pdbx_seq_one_letter_code
_entity_poly.pdbx_strand_id
1 'polypeptide(L)'
;MKLIWSPELSSKAYLDTVKACGISQESGVAELVSAMAAGWNAKFIVETWSRGGPVATSIGLAVASRHSGGRHVCVVPDENSRSEYLQALRQAGAANQVVVGEAEEVMQGLEGIDFLVVDSRRKDFARALRAAKLSGRGAVLVCKNASSKQAASFRWRR
;
A
#
# COMPACT_ATOMS: atom_id res chain seq x y z
N MET A 1 2.67 -20.11 13.92
CA MET A 1 2.49 -20.48 12.49
C MET A 1 3.63 -19.87 11.69
N LYS A 2 4.30 -20.67 10.86
CA LYS A 2 5.33 -20.16 9.94
C LYS A 2 4.60 -19.63 8.71
N LEU A 3 4.71 -18.33 8.43
CA LEU A 3 4.12 -17.75 7.22
C LEU A 3 4.91 -18.26 6.01
N ILE A 4 4.22 -18.82 5.03
CA ILE A 4 4.81 -19.37 3.80
C ILE A 4 4.37 -18.47 2.65
N TRP A 5 5.34 -17.97 1.90
CA TRP A 5 5.11 -17.21 0.68
C TRP A 5 4.29 -18.05 -0.33
N SER A 6 3.28 -17.45 -0.97
CA SER A 6 2.49 -18.10 -2.02
C SER A 6 2.87 -17.59 -3.42
N PRO A 7 3.62 -18.37 -4.20
CA PRO A 7 3.91 -18.04 -5.60
C PRO A 7 2.65 -17.88 -6.46
N GLU A 8 1.60 -18.64 -6.16
CA GLU A 8 0.35 -18.65 -6.91
C GLU A 8 -0.44 -17.35 -6.71
N LEU A 9 -0.59 -16.89 -5.46
CA LEU A 9 -1.24 -15.60 -5.19
C LEU A 9 -0.41 -14.44 -5.73
N SER A 10 0.91 -14.51 -5.60
CA SER A 10 1.83 -13.50 -6.09
C SER A 10 1.71 -13.30 -7.60
N SER A 11 1.80 -14.39 -8.39
CA SER A 11 1.73 -14.34 -9.85
C SER A 11 0.36 -13.90 -10.36
N LYS A 12 -0.74 -14.37 -9.76
CA LYS A 12 -2.10 -13.93 -10.12
C LYS A 12 -2.30 -12.44 -9.87
N ALA A 13 -1.89 -11.95 -8.69
CA ALA A 13 -2.02 -10.53 -8.38
C ALA A 13 -1.20 -9.65 -9.32
N TYR A 14 0.02 -10.08 -9.69
CA TYR A 14 0.83 -9.41 -10.70
C TYR A 14 0.07 -9.27 -12.03
N LEU A 15 -0.37 -10.39 -12.60
CA LEU A 15 -1.00 -10.43 -13.93
C LEU A 15 -2.32 -9.66 -13.96
N ASP A 16 -3.14 -9.76 -12.92
CA ASP A 16 -4.40 -9.04 -12.86
C ASP A 16 -4.20 -7.55 -12.61
N THR A 17 -3.11 -7.15 -11.93
CA THR A 17 -2.73 -5.74 -11.81
C THR A 17 -2.28 -5.17 -13.15
N VAL A 18 -1.48 -5.91 -13.94
CA VAL A 18 -1.10 -5.52 -15.31
C VAL A 18 -2.35 -5.27 -16.16
N LYS A 19 -3.32 -6.18 -16.12
CA LYS A 19 -4.60 -6.02 -16.84
C LYS A 19 -5.40 -4.82 -16.35
N ALA A 20 -5.53 -4.65 -15.03
CA ALA A 20 -6.35 -3.60 -14.44
C ALA A 20 -5.82 -2.19 -14.70
N CYS A 21 -4.50 -2.03 -14.75
CA CYS A 21 -3.88 -0.73 -15.03
C CYS A 21 -3.76 -0.43 -16.53
N GLY A 22 -4.00 -1.40 -17.42
CA GLY A 22 -3.95 -1.21 -18.88
C GLY A 22 -2.57 -0.81 -19.42
N ILE A 23 -1.49 -1.15 -18.70
CA ILE A 23 -0.16 -0.59 -18.94
C ILE A 23 0.56 -1.39 -20.02
N SER A 24 0.87 -0.75 -21.14
CA SER A 24 1.67 -1.35 -22.23
C SER A 24 3.16 -1.01 -22.18
N GLN A 25 3.65 -0.13 -21.28
CA GLN A 25 5.07 0.25 -21.31
C GLN A 25 5.77 0.74 -20.02
N GLU A 26 5.11 1.20 -18.94
CA GLU A 26 5.84 2.00 -17.91
C GLU A 26 5.53 1.84 -16.40
N SER A 27 4.83 0.81 -15.91
CA SER A 27 4.84 0.52 -14.47
C SER A 27 5.23 -0.91 -14.21
N GLY A 28 6.29 -1.08 -13.41
CA GLY A 28 6.55 -2.32 -12.68
C GLY A 28 6.31 -2.19 -11.19
N VAL A 29 6.03 -0.99 -10.65
CA VAL A 29 5.93 -0.77 -9.20
C VAL A 29 4.61 -1.30 -8.66
N ALA A 30 3.48 -0.99 -9.31
CA ALA A 30 2.17 -1.47 -8.86
C ALA A 30 2.09 -3.00 -8.90
N GLU A 31 2.61 -3.58 -9.97
CA GLU A 31 2.67 -4.99 -10.26
C GLU A 31 3.57 -5.72 -9.26
N LEU A 32 4.77 -5.19 -8.99
CA LEU A 32 5.67 -5.72 -7.97
C LEU A 32 5.04 -5.66 -6.57
N VAL A 33 4.49 -4.52 -6.19
CA VAL A 33 3.92 -4.33 -4.85
C VAL A 33 2.67 -5.20 -4.65
N SER A 34 1.83 -5.35 -5.66
CA SER A 34 0.68 -6.27 -5.61
C SER A 34 1.13 -7.74 -5.46
N ALA A 35 2.15 -8.15 -6.21
CA ALA A 35 2.73 -9.48 -6.13
C ALA A 35 3.33 -9.76 -4.75
N MET A 36 3.97 -8.76 -4.14
CA MET A 36 4.48 -8.82 -2.76
C MET A 36 3.37 -8.98 -1.74
N ALA A 37 2.31 -8.18 -1.84
CA ALA A 37 1.20 -8.22 -0.90
C ALA A 37 0.42 -9.54 -0.96
N ALA A 38 0.10 -10.00 -2.17
CA ALA A 38 -0.62 -11.25 -2.37
C ALA A 38 0.26 -12.47 -2.04
N GLY A 39 1.54 -12.44 -2.41
CA GLY A 39 2.50 -13.50 -2.10
C GLY A 39 2.75 -13.64 -0.59
N TRP A 40 2.74 -12.53 0.16
CA TRP A 40 2.72 -12.54 1.63
C TRP A 40 1.41 -13.07 2.22
N ASN A 41 0.37 -13.25 1.40
CA ASN A 41 -1.00 -13.56 1.83
C ASN A 41 -1.50 -12.55 2.88
N ALA A 42 -1.23 -11.27 2.61
CA ALA A 42 -1.54 -10.15 3.50
C ALA A 42 -3.04 -10.10 3.80
N LYS A 43 -3.41 -10.04 5.08
CA LYS A 43 -4.81 -9.94 5.52
C LYS A 43 -5.21 -8.51 5.83
N PHE A 44 -4.23 -7.66 6.17
CA PHE A 44 -4.46 -6.26 6.41
C PHE A 44 -3.39 -5.40 5.76
N ILE A 45 -3.76 -4.87 4.59
CA ILE A 45 -2.94 -4.01 3.76
C ILE A 45 -3.31 -2.55 4.07
N VAL A 46 -2.30 -1.73 4.36
CA VAL A 46 -2.46 -0.28 4.54
C VAL A 46 -1.53 0.45 3.58
N GLU A 47 -2.02 1.50 2.94
CA GLU A 47 -1.17 2.44 2.19
C GLU A 47 -1.34 3.87 2.68
N THR A 48 -0.30 4.69 2.51
CA THR A 48 -0.43 6.15 2.53
C THR A 48 -0.40 6.70 1.11
N TRP A 49 -1.34 7.56 0.79
CA TRP A 49 -1.42 8.22 -0.52
C TRP A 49 -1.15 9.72 -0.39
N SER A 50 -0.55 10.28 -1.44
CA SER A 50 -0.20 11.69 -1.54
C SER A 50 -1.05 12.31 -2.64
N ARG A 51 -1.59 13.51 -2.39
CA ARG A 51 -2.36 14.26 -3.39
C ARG A 51 -1.60 14.42 -4.71
N GLY A 52 -2.29 14.27 -5.84
CA GLY A 52 -1.68 14.23 -7.19
C GLY A 52 -0.88 12.96 -7.50
N GLY A 53 -0.84 11.98 -6.59
CA GLY A 53 -0.11 10.74 -6.78
C GLY A 53 -0.84 9.75 -7.70
N PRO A 54 -0.12 8.93 -8.47
CA PRO A 54 -0.76 7.88 -9.27
C PRO A 54 -1.46 6.86 -8.37
N VAL A 55 -2.60 6.33 -8.84
CA VAL A 55 -3.39 5.30 -8.13
C VAL A 55 -3.07 3.87 -8.58
N ALA A 56 -2.12 3.68 -9.49
CA ALA A 56 -1.74 2.34 -9.98
C ALA A 56 -1.37 1.39 -8.83
N THR A 57 -0.56 1.84 -7.86
CA THR A 57 -0.24 1.02 -6.67
C THR A 57 -1.49 0.68 -5.86
N SER A 58 -2.38 1.65 -5.68
CA SER A 58 -3.65 1.48 -4.96
C SER A 58 -4.59 0.46 -5.62
N ILE A 59 -4.60 0.43 -6.95
CA ILE A 59 -5.30 -0.59 -7.76
C ILE A 59 -4.64 -1.96 -7.53
N GLY A 60 -3.31 -2.04 -7.63
CA GLY A 60 -2.58 -3.28 -7.37
C GLY A 60 -2.78 -3.85 -5.96
N LEU A 61 -2.82 -2.99 -4.94
CA LEU A 61 -3.12 -3.39 -3.56
C LEU A 61 -4.58 -3.86 -3.40
N ALA A 62 -5.53 -3.26 -4.11
CA ALA A 62 -6.91 -3.73 -4.16
C ALA A 62 -7.03 -5.10 -4.85
N VAL A 63 -6.25 -5.35 -5.90
CA VAL A 63 -6.15 -6.66 -6.55
C VAL A 63 -5.54 -7.69 -5.58
N ALA A 64 -4.45 -7.33 -4.92
CA ALA A 64 -3.78 -8.21 -3.97
C ALA A 64 -4.68 -8.60 -2.79
N SER A 65 -5.44 -7.64 -2.22
CA SER A 65 -6.36 -7.91 -1.11
C SER A 65 -7.48 -8.88 -1.51
N ARG A 66 -7.98 -8.79 -2.75
CA ARG A 66 -8.97 -9.74 -3.28
C ARG A 66 -8.40 -11.15 -3.38
N HIS A 67 -7.19 -11.31 -3.94
CA HIS A 67 -6.53 -12.61 -4.07
C HIS A 67 -6.19 -13.23 -2.70
N SER A 68 -5.77 -12.42 -1.73
CA SER A 68 -5.46 -12.90 -0.38
C SER A 68 -6.69 -13.02 0.52
N GLY A 69 -7.88 -12.57 0.09
CA GLY A 69 -9.06 -12.46 0.97
C GLY A 69 -8.81 -11.53 2.18
N GLY A 70 -7.97 -10.51 2.00
CA GLY A 70 -7.65 -9.49 2.99
C GLY A 70 -8.45 -8.20 2.77
N ARG A 71 -8.15 -7.18 3.58
CA ARG A 71 -8.70 -5.83 3.42
C ARG A 71 -7.59 -4.83 3.08
N HIS A 72 -7.95 -3.82 2.29
CA HIS A 72 -7.07 -2.72 1.89
C HIS A 72 -7.64 -1.39 2.39
N VAL A 73 -6.81 -0.64 3.13
CA VAL A 73 -7.11 0.70 3.63
C VAL A 73 -6.11 1.71 3.08
N CYS A 74 -6.60 2.78 2.48
CA CYS A 74 -5.79 3.93 2.09
C CYS A 74 -5.95 5.07 3.10
N VAL A 75 -4.84 5.59 3.59
CA VAL A 75 -4.78 6.77 4.46
C VAL A 75 -4.46 8.00 3.65
N VAL A 76 -5.31 9.03 3.77
CA VAL A 76 -5.16 10.33 3.10
C VAL A 76 -5.22 11.46 4.14
N PRO A 77 -4.51 12.58 3.93
CA PRO A 77 -4.38 13.61 4.96
C PRO A 77 -5.66 14.42 5.21
N ASP A 78 -6.51 14.58 4.19
CA ASP A 78 -7.68 15.46 4.24
C ASP A 78 -8.79 15.05 3.25
N GLU A 79 -9.98 15.63 3.38
CA GLU A 79 -11.16 15.29 2.56
C GLU A 79 -11.02 15.69 1.07
N ASN A 80 -10.22 16.72 0.75
CA ASN A 80 -9.95 17.05 -0.66
C ASN A 80 -9.08 15.96 -1.28
N SER A 81 -8.06 15.49 -0.55
CA SER A 81 -7.21 14.36 -0.95
C SER A 81 -8.03 13.08 -1.09
N ARG A 82 -9.01 12.83 -0.20
CA ARG A 82 -9.97 11.72 -0.32
C ARG A 82 -10.77 11.80 -1.61
N SER A 83 -11.33 12.97 -1.90
CA SER A 83 -12.17 13.19 -3.09
C SER A 83 -11.38 12.95 -4.38
N GLU A 84 -10.16 13.47 -4.46
CA GLU A 84 -9.26 13.29 -5.59
C GLU A 84 -8.85 11.82 -5.77
N TYR A 85 -8.47 11.16 -4.67
CA TYR A 85 -8.13 9.73 -4.67
C TYR A 85 -9.29 8.86 -5.18
N LEU A 86 -10.51 9.09 -4.66
CA LEU A 86 -11.70 8.35 -5.07
C LEU A 86 -12.09 8.64 -6.52
N GLN A 87 -11.91 9.87 -7.00
CA GLN A 87 -12.14 10.22 -8.40
C GLN A 87 -11.18 9.46 -9.33
N ALA A 88 -9.90 9.40 -8.99
CA ALA A 88 -8.90 8.66 -9.74
C ALA A 88 -9.14 7.14 -9.71
N LEU A 89 -9.56 6.58 -8.56
CA LEU A 89 -9.90 5.15 -8.45
C LEU A 89 -11.17 4.76 -9.22
N ARG A 90 -12.20 5.62 -9.24
CA ARG A 90 -13.45 5.34 -9.96
C ARG A 90 -13.21 5.14 -11.45
N GLN A 91 -12.31 5.91 -12.04
CA GLN A 91 -11.89 5.75 -13.43
C GLN A 91 -11.26 4.37 -13.70
N ALA A 92 -10.72 3.72 -12.67
CA ALA A 92 -10.10 2.40 -12.74
C ALA A 92 -10.98 1.25 -12.21
N GLY A 93 -12.23 1.52 -11.79
CA GLY A 93 -13.17 0.47 -11.33
C GLY A 93 -12.78 -0.22 -10.01
N ALA A 94 -11.90 0.38 -9.20
CA ALA A 94 -11.46 -0.17 -7.92
C ALA A 94 -12.16 0.51 -6.73
N ALA A 95 -12.48 -0.28 -5.70
CA ALA A 95 -13.11 0.19 -4.46
C ALA A 95 -12.21 -0.12 -3.27
N ASN A 96 -11.86 0.92 -2.51
CA ASN A 96 -10.96 0.85 -1.36
C ASN A 96 -11.58 1.57 -0.16
N GLN A 97 -11.32 1.07 1.04
CA GLN A 97 -11.65 1.80 2.27
C GLN A 97 -10.66 2.96 2.40
N VAL A 98 -11.16 4.17 2.61
CA VAL A 98 -10.33 5.38 2.79
C VAL A 98 -10.53 5.93 4.18
N VAL A 99 -9.43 6.21 4.88
CA VAL A 99 -9.40 6.87 6.18
C VAL A 99 -8.73 8.22 6.01
N VAL A 100 -9.40 9.27 6.51
CA VAL A 100 -8.89 10.63 6.50
C VAL A 100 -8.24 10.93 7.84
N GLY A 101 -7.01 11.44 7.81
CA GLY A 101 -6.30 11.88 9.00
C GLY A 101 -4.77 11.89 8.81
N GLU A 102 -4.08 12.43 9.79
CA GLU A 102 -2.62 12.40 9.83
C GLU A 102 -2.12 10.95 9.91
N ALA A 103 -1.13 10.62 9.08
CA ALA A 103 -0.76 9.22 8.87
C ALA A 103 -0.28 8.55 10.16
N GLU A 104 0.44 9.28 11.03
CA GLU A 104 0.89 8.73 12.31
C GLU A 104 -0.28 8.41 13.26
N GLU A 105 -1.23 9.33 13.42
CA GLU A 105 -2.38 9.17 14.31
C GLU A 105 -3.27 8.01 13.85
N VAL A 106 -3.53 7.93 12.54
CA VAL A 106 -4.29 6.83 11.95
C VAL A 106 -3.57 5.51 12.21
N MET A 107 -2.25 5.43 12.02
CA MET A 107 -1.48 4.18 12.24
C MET A 107 -1.53 3.71 13.70
N GLN A 108 -1.56 4.62 14.69
CA GLN A 108 -1.68 4.26 16.11
C GLN A 108 -3.03 3.58 16.43
N GLY A 109 -4.09 3.92 15.70
CA GLY A 109 -5.43 3.35 15.85
C GLY A 109 -5.63 2.02 15.10
N LEU A 110 -4.73 1.64 14.20
CA LEU A 110 -4.81 0.41 13.42
C LEU A 110 -3.99 -0.70 14.08
N GLU A 111 -4.52 -1.93 14.09
CA GLU A 111 -3.84 -3.09 14.67
C GLU A 111 -3.70 -4.24 13.69
N GLY A 112 -2.58 -4.96 13.80
CA GLY A 112 -2.35 -6.18 13.04
C GLY A 112 -1.99 -5.96 11.58
N ILE A 113 -1.37 -4.82 11.23
CA ILE A 113 -0.94 -4.51 9.87
C ILE A 113 0.12 -5.54 9.44
N ASP A 114 -0.13 -6.26 8.35
CA ASP A 114 0.83 -7.24 7.81
C ASP A 114 1.40 -6.86 6.45
N PHE A 115 0.90 -5.78 5.84
CA PHE A 115 1.52 -5.15 4.68
C PHE A 115 1.29 -3.64 4.70
N LEU A 116 2.37 -2.84 4.70
CA LEU A 116 2.29 -1.38 4.74
C LEU A 116 3.07 -0.77 3.57
N VAL A 117 2.43 0.12 2.82
CA VAL A 117 3.07 0.91 1.77
C VAL A 117 3.08 2.38 2.16
N VAL A 118 4.25 3.01 2.21
CA VAL A 118 4.38 4.45 2.45
C VAL A 118 5.10 5.16 1.31
N ASP A 119 4.69 6.38 1.02
CA ASP A 119 5.38 7.26 0.08
C ASP A 119 6.47 8.10 0.77
N SER A 120 7.74 7.80 0.48
CA SER A 120 8.90 8.49 1.09
C SER A 120 9.11 9.93 0.60
N ARG A 121 8.25 10.45 -0.29
CA ARG A 121 8.20 11.89 -0.59
C ARG A 121 7.48 12.69 0.50
N ARG A 122 6.64 12.03 1.30
CA ARG A 122 5.92 12.68 2.39
C ARG A 122 6.84 12.86 3.59
N LYS A 123 6.75 14.02 4.25
CA LYS A 123 7.59 14.32 5.43
C LYS A 123 7.31 13.41 6.63
N ASP A 124 6.10 12.86 6.70
CA ASP A 124 5.61 12.05 7.81
C ASP A 124 5.80 10.53 7.61
N PHE A 125 6.36 10.07 6.49
CA PHE A 125 6.46 8.64 6.16
C PHE A 125 7.17 7.83 7.26
N ALA A 126 8.24 8.40 7.84
CA ALA A 126 9.01 7.78 8.90
C ALA A 126 8.22 7.64 10.21
N ARG A 127 7.33 8.62 10.50
CA ARG A 127 6.45 8.59 11.68
C ARG A 127 5.37 7.53 11.49
N ALA A 128 4.73 7.49 10.32
CA ALA A 128 3.75 6.48 9.98
C ALA A 128 4.31 5.05 10.09
N LEU A 129 5.52 4.80 9.57
CA LEU A 129 6.17 3.50 9.70
C LEU A 129 6.45 3.09 11.15
N ARG A 130 6.86 4.04 12.01
CA ARG A 130 7.15 3.77 13.43
C ARG A 130 5.90 3.55 14.26
N ALA A 131 4.81 4.24 13.93
CA ALA A 131 3.54 4.12 14.63
C ALA A 131 2.75 2.85 14.26
N ALA A 132 3.09 2.18 13.17
CA ALA A 132 2.38 1.01 12.68
C ALA A 132 2.45 -0.16 13.68
N LYS A 133 1.30 -0.59 14.20
CA LYS A 133 1.19 -1.80 15.02
C LYS A 133 1.11 -3.04 14.12
N LEU A 134 2.25 -3.70 13.96
CA LEU A 134 2.43 -4.81 13.03
C LEU A 134 1.78 -6.11 13.54
N SER A 135 1.41 -6.99 12.60
CA SER A 135 0.89 -8.32 12.90
C SER A 135 1.92 -9.20 13.61
N GLY A 136 1.47 -9.99 14.59
CA GLY A 136 2.28 -11.05 15.22
C GLY A 136 2.70 -12.16 14.26
N ARG A 137 2.17 -12.19 13.02
CA ARG A 137 2.59 -13.10 11.94
C ARG A 137 3.81 -12.60 11.15
N GLY A 138 4.29 -11.40 11.45
CA GLY A 138 5.25 -10.65 10.63
C GLY A 138 4.54 -9.72 9.66
N ALA A 139 5.30 -8.77 9.10
CA ALA A 139 4.78 -7.79 8.16
C ALA A 139 5.83 -7.39 7.11
N VAL A 140 5.36 -6.95 5.95
CA VAL A 140 6.19 -6.37 4.90
C VAL A 140 5.95 -4.86 4.84
N LEU A 141 7.03 -4.07 4.89
CA LEU A 141 6.99 -2.62 4.82
C LEU A 141 7.64 -2.17 3.50
N VAL A 142 6.90 -1.43 2.68
CA VAL A 142 7.34 -0.95 1.37
C VAL A 142 7.41 0.57 1.39
N CYS A 143 8.60 1.10 1.13
CA CYS A 143 8.83 2.53 0.96
C CYS A 143 8.96 2.84 -0.53
N LYS A 144 7.94 3.44 -1.14
CA LYS A 144 8.03 3.91 -2.54
C LYS A 144 8.69 5.29 -2.59
N ASN A 145 9.36 5.59 -3.70
CA ASN A 145 10.11 6.84 -3.89
C ASN A 145 11.25 7.04 -2.87
N ALA A 146 11.90 5.94 -2.46
CA ALA A 146 12.97 5.93 -1.46
C ALA A 146 14.31 6.56 -1.92
N SER A 147 14.41 7.02 -3.17
CA SER A 147 15.55 7.82 -3.64
C SER A 147 15.43 9.31 -3.29
N SER A 148 14.34 9.73 -2.61
CA SER A 148 14.16 11.11 -2.18
C SER A 148 15.23 11.52 -1.16
N LYS A 149 15.63 12.81 -1.15
CA LYS A 149 16.57 13.35 -0.14
C LYS A 149 16.12 13.08 1.30
N GLN A 150 14.81 12.97 1.52
CA GLN A 150 14.19 12.67 2.82
C GLN A 150 14.34 11.18 3.20
N ALA A 151 14.27 10.28 2.23
CA ALA A 151 14.50 8.85 2.46
C ALA A 151 15.98 8.54 2.75
N ALA A 152 16.91 9.28 2.14
CA ALA A 152 18.35 9.08 2.33
C ALA A 152 18.83 9.27 3.79
N SER A 153 18.13 10.09 4.58
CA SER A 153 18.44 10.32 6.00
C SER A 153 17.72 9.35 6.95
N PHE A 154 16.77 8.56 6.44
CA PHE A 154 16.02 7.63 7.26
C PHE A 154 16.85 6.41 7.62
N ARG A 155 16.93 6.11 8.92
CA ARG A 155 17.51 4.88 9.44
C ARG A 155 16.47 4.16 10.28
N TRP A 156 16.15 2.93 9.90
CA TRP A 156 15.38 2.05 10.76
C TRP A 156 16.23 1.72 11.99
N ARG A 157 15.79 2.18 13.16
CA ARG A 157 16.36 1.77 14.45
C ARG A 157 15.29 0.94 15.15
N ARG A 158 15.66 -0.29 15.48
CA ARG A 158 14.82 -1.20 16.28
C ARG A 158 14.74 -0.71 17.72
#